data_AF-A0A932E5J2-F1
#
_entry.id   AF-A0A932E5J2-F1
#
_cell.length_a   1.000
_cell.length_b   1.000
_cell.length_c   1.000
_cell.angle_alpha   90.00
_cell.angle_beta   90.00
_cell.angle_gamma   90.00
#
_symmetry.space_group_name_H-M   'P 1'
#
loop_
_entity.id
_entity.type
_entity.pdbx_description
1 polymer ?
#
loop_
_entity_poly.entity_id
_entity_poly.type
_entity_poly.pdbx_seq_one_letter_code
_entity_poly.pdbx_strand_id
1 'polypeptide(L)'
;MSSPVYFILGTPGSGRRAIVRDLIENGLAPEDQVLVLVAESESADPADAKLATLANTEIRRWRWLEPSLPPTRLPAGATVFFLADARVGPIDQLEALKPWLEEHGAGLARIFCVVDCALAEKQPVLRQWFDACIHFADVVFLTRREGLANKWLSDFIRHYTHERFPCHFVQVKTKGDLATPRVWLDPTARRMSQYFEDDYVDLSDVVIETGDDEAEAGEAVEPGEEDGIIPPEPYFVRLSSGRRAKEVPDLRDYLPKK
;
A
#
# COMPACT_ATOMS: atom_id res chain seq x y z
N MET A 1 5.80 2.91 -22.87
CA MET A 1 5.14 3.52 -21.71
C MET A 1 5.29 2.54 -20.56
N SER A 2 5.71 3.03 -19.38
CA SER A 2 5.81 2.20 -18.18
C SER A 2 4.41 1.75 -17.75
N SER A 3 4.25 0.51 -17.29
CA SER A 3 2.97 0.00 -16.81
C SER A 3 2.63 0.64 -15.46
N PRO A 4 1.50 1.36 -15.32
CA PRO A 4 1.12 1.96 -14.05
C PRO A 4 0.63 0.90 -13.08
N VAL A 5 1.16 0.93 -11.86
CA VAL A 5 0.86 -0.04 -10.80
C VAL A 5 0.08 0.63 -9.69
N TYR A 6 -1.10 0.10 -9.40
CA TYR A 6 -1.88 0.41 -8.21
C TYR A 6 -1.64 -0.69 -7.18
N PHE A 7 -1.07 -0.37 -6.03
CA PHE A 7 -0.81 -1.34 -4.97
C PHE A 7 -1.92 -1.26 -3.91
N ILE A 8 -2.58 -2.38 -3.62
CA ILE A 8 -3.81 -2.38 -2.81
C ILE A 8 -3.59 -3.13 -1.49
N LEU A 9 -3.48 -2.34 -0.43
CA LEU A 9 -3.44 -2.75 0.97
C LEU A 9 -4.86 -2.90 1.53
N GLY A 10 -4.99 -3.72 2.58
CA GLY A 10 -6.23 -3.90 3.32
C GLY A 10 -6.37 -5.32 3.84
N THR A 11 -7.30 -5.52 4.77
CA THR A 11 -7.49 -6.82 5.44
C THR A 11 -8.23 -7.81 4.54
N PRO A 12 -8.20 -9.14 4.82
CA PRO A 12 -9.02 -10.10 4.10
C PRO A 12 -10.51 -9.75 4.19
N GLY A 13 -11.20 -9.79 3.06
CA GLY A 13 -12.63 -9.46 3.01
C GLY A 13 -12.97 -7.97 3.07
N SER A 14 -12.01 -7.06 3.29
CA SER A 14 -12.24 -5.60 3.33
C SER A 14 -12.92 -5.00 2.10
N GLY A 15 -13.06 -5.74 0.99
CA GLY A 15 -13.72 -5.28 -0.22
C GLY A 15 -12.76 -4.78 -1.30
N ARG A 16 -11.45 -4.98 -1.12
CA ARG A 16 -10.39 -4.64 -2.11
C ARG A 16 -10.76 -5.04 -3.54
N ARG A 17 -11.19 -6.29 -3.74
CA ARG A 17 -11.58 -6.78 -5.08
C ARG A 17 -12.80 -6.08 -5.66
N ALA A 18 -13.77 -5.71 -4.83
CA ALA A 18 -14.96 -5.01 -5.29
C ALA A 18 -14.62 -3.59 -5.73
N ILE A 19 -13.71 -2.92 -5.02
CA ILE A 19 -13.16 -1.60 -5.39
C ILE A 19 -12.37 -1.71 -6.70
N VAL A 20 -11.46 -2.68 -6.80
CA VAL A 20 -10.67 -2.89 -8.03
C VAL A 20 -11.58 -3.16 -9.22
N ARG A 21 -12.61 -3.99 -9.06
CA ARG A 21 -13.62 -4.21 -10.12
C ARG A 21 -14.25 -2.91 -10.57
N ASP A 22 -14.73 -2.09 -9.63
CA ASP A 22 -15.41 -0.83 -9.95
C ASP A 22 -14.46 0.18 -10.62
N LEU A 23 -13.21 0.24 -10.20
CA LEU A 23 -12.18 1.05 -10.84
C LEU A 23 -11.91 0.62 -12.28
N ILE A 24 -11.89 -0.68 -12.56
CA ILE A 24 -11.69 -1.19 -13.91
C ILE A 24 -12.93 -0.92 -14.77
N GLU A 25 -14.11 -1.31 -14.28
CA GLU A 25 -15.37 -1.27 -15.04
C GLU A 25 -15.83 0.17 -15.33
N ASN A 26 -15.66 1.07 -14.37
CA ASN A 26 -16.23 2.42 -14.43
C ASN A 26 -15.16 3.53 -14.42
N GLY A 27 -13.87 3.18 -14.35
CA GLY A 27 -12.75 4.12 -14.31
C GLY A 27 -11.83 4.08 -15.53
N LEU A 28 -11.66 2.91 -16.16
CA LEU A 28 -10.79 2.71 -17.32
C LEU A 28 -11.60 2.66 -18.63
N ALA A 29 -10.91 2.84 -19.76
CA ALA A 29 -11.51 2.63 -21.07
C ALA A 29 -11.60 1.11 -21.36
N PRO A 30 -12.65 0.63 -22.07
CA PRO A 30 -12.80 -0.79 -22.40
C PRO A 30 -11.61 -1.42 -23.15
N GLU A 31 -10.86 -0.61 -23.90
CA GLU A 31 -9.66 -0.99 -24.64
C GLU A 31 -8.39 -1.08 -23.77
N ASP A 32 -8.39 -0.53 -22.56
CA ASP A 32 -7.23 -0.55 -21.67
C ASP A 32 -6.99 -1.99 -21.19
N GLN A 33 -5.78 -2.53 -21.43
CA GLN A 33 -5.42 -3.83 -20.88
C GLN A 33 -5.17 -3.73 -19.38
N VAL A 34 -5.72 -4.68 -18.63
CA VAL A 34 -5.61 -4.72 -17.17
C VAL A 34 -5.06 -6.05 -16.71
N LEU A 35 -4.09 -6.00 -15.79
CA LEU A 35 -3.62 -7.16 -15.03
C LEU A 35 -3.98 -7.00 -13.56
N VAL A 36 -4.69 -7.97 -12.98
CA VAL A 36 -4.98 -8.03 -11.55
C VAL A 36 -4.17 -9.15 -10.92
N LEU A 37 -3.25 -8.80 -10.01
CA LEU A 37 -2.47 -9.74 -9.23
C LEU A 37 -3.15 -9.97 -7.89
N VAL A 38 -3.57 -11.21 -7.62
CA VAL A 38 -4.24 -11.61 -6.37
C VAL A 38 -3.42 -12.65 -5.63
N ALA A 39 -3.14 -12.43 -4.35
CA ALA A 39 -2.37 -13.41 -3.57
C ALA A 39 -3.07 -14.77 -3.51
N GLU A 40 -2.32 -15.87 -3.60
CA GLU A 40 -2.84 -17.25 -3.51
C GLU A 40 -3.47 -17.55 -2.15
N SER A 41 -2.97 -16.89 -1.10
CA SER A 41 -3.41 -17.10 0.28
C SER A 41 -4.80 -16.52 0.57
N GLU A 42 -5.30 -15.68 -0.34
CA GLU A 42 -6.61 -15.06 -0.25
C GLU A 42 -7.75 -16.09 -0.36
N SER A 43 -8.76 -15.93 0.49
CA SER A 43 -9.99 -16.70 0.37
C SER A 43 -10.75 -16.35 -0.92
N ALA A 44 -11.50 -17.32 -1.44
CA ALA A 44 -12.43 -17.09 -2.54
C ALA A 44 -13.41 -15.96 -2.20
N ASP A 45 -13.69 -15.11 -3.19
CA ASP A 45 -14.52 -13.93 -3.04
C ASP A 45 -15.52 -13.86 -4.20
N PRO A 46 -16.81 -13.56 -3.96
CA PRO A 46 -17.79 -13.38 -5.04
C PRO A 46 -17.39 -12.33 -6.08
N ALA A 47 -16.53 -11.35 -5.72
CA ALA A 47 -15.99 -10.38 -6.66
C ALA A 47 -15.06 -11.00 -7.70
N ASP A 48 -14.41 -12.15 -7.44
CA ASP A 48 -13.53 -12.84 -8.38
C ASP A 48 -14.29 -13.22 -9.66
N ALA A 49 -15.52 -13.74 -9.51
CA ALA A 49 -16.35 -14.13 -10.66
C ALA A 49 -16.71 -12.92 -11.54
N LYS A 50 -16.96 -11.75 -10.94
CA LYS A 50 -17.27 -10.53 -11.68
C LYS A 50 -16.02 -9.96 -12.37
N LEU A 51 -14.89 -9.93 -11.68
CA LEU A 51 -13.61 -9.54 -12.28
C LEU A 51 -13.28 -10.40 -13.50
N ALA A 52 -13.51 -11.72 -13.41
CA ALA A 52 -13.25 -12.65 -14.51
C ALA A 52 -14.17 -12.47 -15.73
N THR A 53 -15.28 -11.73 -15.60
CA THR A 53 -16.17 -11.41 -16.74
C THR A 53 -15.75 -10.17 -17.51
N LEU A 54 -14.80 -9.39 -17.00
CA LEU A 54 -14.31 -8.17 -17.67
C LEU A 54 -13.39 -8.54 -18.84
N ALA A 55 -13.78 -8.16 -20.06
CA ALA A 55 -13.13 -8.61 -21.29
C ALA A 55 -11.66 -8.19 -21.43
N ASN A 56 -11.28 -7.07 -20.81
CA ASN A 56 -9.95 -6.48 -20.86
C ASN A 56 -9.06 -6.83 -19.65
N THR A 57 -9.51 -7.76 -18.80
CA THR A 57 -8.85 -8.06 -17.52
C THR A 57 -8.27 -9.47 -17.50
N GLU A 58 -6.98 -9.58 -17.22
CA GLU A 58 -6.31 -10.82 -16.87
C GLU A 58 -6.13 -10.89 -15.34
N ILE A 59 -6.51 -12.01 -14.72
CA ILE A 59 -6.30 -12.24 -13.29
C ILE A 59 -5.21 -13.29 -13.12
N ARG A 60 -4.15 -12.97 -12.38
CA ARG A 60 -3.10 -13.92 -12.02
C ARG A 60 -2.98 -14.07 -10.52
N ARG A 61 -2.69 -15.30 -10.11
CA ARG A 61 -2.38 -15.62 -8.71
C ARG A 61 -0.89 -15.49 -8.47
N TRP A 62 -0.53 -15.05 -7.28
CA TRP A 62 0.85 -14.81 -6.91
C TRP A 62 1.11 -15.23 -5.45
N ARG A 63 2.36 -15.54 -5.10
CA ARG A 63 2.76 -15.87 -3.74
C ARG A 63 3.92 -15.00 -3.28
N TRP A 64 3.96 -14.69 -2.00
CA TRP A 64 5.10 -14.02 -1.37
C TRP A 64 6.36 -14.90 -1.44
N LEU A 65 7.48 -14.32 -1.87
CA LEU A 65 8.79 -14.96 -1.95
C LEU A 65 9.76 -14.21 -1.04
N GLU A 66 9.51 -14.27 0.27
CA GLU A 66 10.25 -13.50 1.28
C GLU A 66 11.77 -13.43 1.00
N PRO A 67 12.38 -12.22 1.00
CA PRO A 67 11.80 -10.91 1.33
C PRO A 67 11.20 -10.16 0.12
N SER A 68 10.94 -10.84 -1.00
CA SER A 68 10.62 -10.21 -2.29
C SER A 68 9.20 -10.50 -2.81
N LEU A 69 8.68 -9.56 -3.60
CA LEU A 69 7.52 -9.78 -4.46
C LEU A 69 7.90 -10.72 -5.61
N PRO A 70 6.95 -11.47 -6.19
CA PRO A 70 7.26 -12.51 -7.17
C PRO A 70 7.65 -11.92 -8.53
N PRO A 71 8.58 -12.57 -9.26
CA PRO A 71 8.89 -12.21 -10.63
C PRO A 71 7.63 -12.39 -11.49
N THR A 72 7.21 -11.34 -12.20
CA THR A 72 5.93 -11.32 -12.91
C THR A 72 6.07 -10.68 -14.28
N ARG A 73 5.72 -11.40 -15.35
CA ARG A 73 5.74 -10.80 -16.69
C ARG A 73 4.59 -9.82 -16.90
N LEU A 74 4.85 -8.52 -16.87
CA LEU A 74 3.82 -7.51 -17.12
C LEU A 74 3.48 -7.42 -18.61
N PRO A 75 2.18 -7.44 -19.00
CA PRO A 75 1.78 -7.07 -20.36
C PRO A 75 2.17 -5.61 -20.64
N ALA A 76 2.68 -5.36 -21.85
CA ALA A 76 3.20 -4.06 -22.21
C ALA A 76 2.11 -2.97 -22.15
N GLY A 77 2.31 -1.95 -21.32
CA GLY A 77 1.39 -0.83 -21.18
C GLY A 77 0.09 -1.16 -20.44
N ALA A 78 -0.07 -2.37 -19.89
CA ALA A 78 -1.24 -2.72 -19.11
C ALA A 78 -1.24 -1.99 -17.75
N THR A 79 -2.43 -1.60 -17.30
CA THR A 79 -2.63 -1.11 -15.93
C THR A 79 -2.63 -2.31 -14.98
N VAL A 80 -1.83 -2.23 -13.92
CA VAL A 80 -1.67 -3.33 -12.96
C VAL A 80 -2.35 -2.97 -11.64
N PHE A 81 -3.29 -3.79 -11.20
CA PHE A 81 -3.81 -3.75 -9.83
C PHE A 81 -3.20 -4.89 -9.03
N PHE A 82 -2.32 -4.55 -8.10
CA PHE A 82 -1.56 -5.49 -7.29
C PHE A 82 -2.13 -5.55 -5.88
N LEU A 83 -2.95 -6.58 -5.59
CA LEU A 83 -3.49 -6.79 -4.26
C LEU A 83 -2.41 -7.43 -3.37
N ALA A 84 -2.00 -6.70 -2.33
CA ALA A 84 -1.07 -7.19 -1.32
C ALA A 84 -1.63 -8.44 -0.63
N ASP A 85 -0.74 -9.36 -0.24
CA ASP A 85 -1.13 -10.50 0.57
C ASP A 85 -1.44 -10.01 1.99
N ALA A 86 -2.70 -10.09 2.39
CA ALA A 86 -3.12 -9.59 3.69
C ALA A 86 -2.71 -10.48 4.87
N ARG A 87 -2.07 -11.63 4.63
CA ARG A 87 -1.50 -12.51 5.65
C ARG A 87 -0.01 -12.32 5.85
N VAL A 88 0.62 -11.54 4.99
CA VAL A 88 2.01 -11.11 5.09
C VAL A 88 2.03 -9.69 5.67
N GLY A 89 3.10 -9.34 6.38
CA GLY A 89 3.28 -7.98 6.90
C GLY A 89 3.13 -6.95 5.77
N PRO A 90 2.31 -5.89 5.93
CA PRO A 90 2.14 -4.89 4.88
C PRO A 90 3.45 -4.13 4.64
N ILE A 91 4.22 -3.90 5.70
CA ILE A 91 5.48 -3.15 5.64
C ILE A 91 6.54 -3.90 4.82
N ASP A 92 6.69 -5.21 4.99
CA ASP A 92 7.68 -5.99 4.21
C ASP A 92 7.34 -5.98 2.72
N GLN A 93 6.05 -6.03 2.37
CA GLN A 93 5.61 -5.94 0.97
C GLN A 93 5.79 -4.55 0.38
N LEU A 94 5.61 -3.49 1.17
CA LEU A 94 5.83 -2.11 0.74
C LEU A 94 7.33 -1.82 0.53
N GLU A 95 8.18 -2.32 1.42
CA GLU A 95 9.64 -2.24 1.27
C GLU A 95 10.11 -2.98 0.01
N ALA A 96 9.53 -4.15 -0.28
CA ALA A 96 9.85 -4.92 -1.48
C ALA A 96 9.25 -4.34 -2.78
N LEU A 97 8.36 -3.34 -2.70
CA LEU A 97 7.65 -2.82 -3.86
C LEU A 97 8.54 -1.98 -4.77
N LYS A 98 9.38 -1.09 -4.23
CA LYS A 98 10.24 -0.21 -5.04
C LYS A 98 11.23 -1.02 -5.90
N PRO A 99 12.01 -1.99 -5.35
CA PRO A 99 12.88 -2.83 -6.16
C PRO A 99 12.12 -3.63 -7.22
N TRP A 100 10.91 -4.11 -6.89
CA TRP A 100 10.08 -4.84 -7.84
C TRP A 100 9.62 -3.96 -9.00
N LEU A 101 9.23 -2.70 -8.74
CA LEU A 101 8.84 -1.76 -9.79
C LEU A 101 10.01 -1.47 -10.74
N GLU A 102 11.20 -1.25 -10.19
CA GLU A 102 12.43 -1.01 -10.95
C GLU A 102 12.81 -2.20 -11.84
N GLU A 103 12.80 -3.42 -11.29
CA GLU A 103 13.10 -4.65 -12.04
C GLU A 103 12.16 -4.84 -13.24
N HIS A 104 10.91 -4.41 -13.12
CA HIS A 104 9.88 -4.57 -14.14
C HIS A 104 9.71 -3.32 -15.04
N GLY A 105 10.50 -2.26 -14.83
CA GLY A 105 10.36 -0.98 -15.54
C GLY A 105 8.96 -0.36 -15.38
N ALA A 106 8.29 -0.66 -14.26
CA ALA A 106 6.93 -0.25 -13.93
C ALA A 106 6.92 1.02 -13.06
N GLY A 107 5.84 1.78 -13.12
CA GLY A 107 5.69 3.03 -12.38
C GLY A 107 4.62 2.89 -11.31
N LEU A 108 4.89 3.36 -10.10
CA LEU A 108 3.86 3.38 -9.05
C LEU A 108 2.85 4.49 -9.35
N ALA A 109 1.61 4.10 -9.65
CA ALA A 109 0.53 5.06 -9.85
C ALA A 109 -0.01 5.52 -8.50
N ARG A 110 -0.54 4.60 -7.68
CA ARG A 110 -0.99 4.89 -6.32
C ARG A 110 -0.94 3.65 -5.42
N ILE A 111 -0.86 3.90 -4.12
CA ILE A 111 -1.13 2.93 -3.06
C ILE A 111 -2.52 3.22 -2.50
N PHE A 112 -3.38 2.20 -2.50
CA PHE A 112 -4.71 2.25 -1.91
C PHE A 112 -4.74 1.45 -0.61
N CYS A 113 -5.29 2.04 0.45
CA CYS A 113 -5.59 1.33 1.68
C CYS A 113 -7.09 1.13 1.81
N VAL A 114 -7.55 -0.13 1.89
CA VAL A 114 -8.95 -0.45 2.11
C VAL A 114 -9.17 -0.85 3.57
N VAL A 115 -9.89 0.01 4.29
CA VAL A 115 -10.18 -0.15 5.72
C VAL A 115 -11.55 -0.82 5.88
N ASP A 116 -11.55 -2.02 6.46
CA ASP A 116 -12.75 -2.64 7.02
C ASP A 116 -13.11 -1.91 8.32
N CYS A 117 -14.05 -0.97 8.24
CA CYS A 117 -14.42 -0.13 9.38
C CYS A 117 -14.98 -0.94 10.56
N ALA A 118 -15.78 -1.97 10.30
CA ALA A 118 -16.32 -2.83 11.34
C ALA A 118 -15.21 -3.59 12.09
N LEU A 119 -14.20 -4.08 11.37
CA LEU A 119 -13.04 -4.73 11.99
C LEU A 119 -12.22 -3.73 12.81
N ALA A 120 -11.96 -2.54 12.25
CA ALA A 120 -11.20 -1.48 12.92
C ALA A 120 -11.88 -0.98 14.20
N GLU A 121 -13.21 -0.84 14.21
CA GLU A 121 -13.97 -0.47 15.41
C GLU A 121 -13.93 -1.59 16.46
N LYS A 122 -14.11 -2.84 16.03
CA LYS A 122 -14.13 -4.01 16.92
C LYS A 122 -12.77 -4.31 17.53
N GLN A 123 -11.67 -4.02 16.83
CA GLN A 123 -10.31 -4.32 17.23
C GLN A 123 -9.44 -3.05 17.25
N PRO A 124 -9.55 -2.19 18.28
CA PRO A 124 -8.82 -0.92 18.33
C PRO A 124 -7.30 -1.06 18.23
N VAL A 125 -6.72 -2.21 18.62
CA VAL A 125 -5.29 -2.49 18.47
C VAL A 125 -4.82 -2.51 17.01
N LEU A 126 -5.69 -2.89 16.07
CA LEU A 126 -5.41 -2.83 14.64
C LEU A 126 -5.29 -1.40 14.12
N ARG A 127 -5.55 -0.38 14.95
CA ARG A 127 -5.27 1.00 14.60
C ARG A 127 -3.82 1.18 14.17
N GLN A 128 -2.87 0.59 14.87
CA GLN A 128 -1.44 0.65 14.52
C GLN A 128 -1.15 0.02 13.15
N TRP A 129 -1.88 -1.04 12.79
CA TRP A 129 -1.79 -1.68 11.48
C TRP A 129 -2.36 -0.80 10.36
N PHE A 130 -3.49 -0.14 10.61
CA PHE A 130 -4.06 0.81 9.67
C PHE A 130 -3.23 2.08 9.55
N ASP A 131 -2.70 2.62 10.64
CA ASP A 131 -1.79 3.79 10.61
C ASP A 131 -0.56 3.49 9.73
N ALA A 132 0.01 2.28 9.90
CA ALA A 132 1.10 1.79 9.05
C ALA A 132 0.71 1.74 7.57
N CYS A 133 -0.44 1.17 7.22
CA CYS A 133 -0.88 1.12 5.83
C CYS A 133 -1.22 2.51 5.25
N ILE A 134 -1.83 3.38 6.05
CA ILE A 134 -2.31 4.70 5.63
C ILE A 134 -1.14 5.68 5.46
N HIS A 135 -0.04 5.51 6.20
CA HIS A 135 1.21 6.27 6.00
C HIS A 135 1.72 6.20 4.55
N PHE A 136 1.58 5.03 3.92
CA PHE A 136 1.98 4.82 2.54
C PHE A 136 0.86 5.02 1.52
N ALA A 137 -0.39 5.21 1.95
CA ALA A 137 -1.53 5.27 1.04
C ALA A 137 -1.76 6.67 0.47
N ASP A 138 -2.12 6.73 -0.80
CA ASP A 138 -2.60 7.96 -1.45
C ASP A 138 -4.11 8.13 -1.28
N VAL A 139 -4.85 7.01 -1.20
CA VAL A 139 -6.31 6.97 -1.03
C VAL A 139 -6.69 5.88 -0.04
N VAL A 140 -7.55 6.23 0.91
CA VAL A 140 -8.10 5.36 1.93
C VAL A 140 -9.58 5.13 1.66
N PHE A 141 -9.93 3.90 1.29
CA PHE A 141 -11.32 3.49 1.06
C PHE A 141 -11.92 2.92 2.35
N LEU A 142 -12.99 3.54 2.81
CA LEU A 142 -13.71 3.16 4.03
C LEU A 142 -14.90 2.27 3.64
N THR A 143 -14.79 0.97 3.91
CA THR A 143 -15.81 -0.05 3.59
C THR A 143 -16.43 -0.62 4.86
N ARG A 144 -17.45 -1.48 4.70
CA ARG A 144 -18.10 -2.22 5.81
C ARG A 144 -18.50 -1.31 6.96
N ARG A 145 -19.10 -0.18 6.59
CA ARG A 145 -19.50 0.89 7.51
C ARG A 145 -20.94 0.75 8.00
N GLU A 146 -21.64 -0.30 7.57
CA GLU A 146 -23.01 -0.59 7.96
C GLU A 146 -23.09 -0.86 9.47
N GLY A 147 -23.96 -0.11 10.16
CA GLY A 147 -24.18 -0.28 11.60
C GLY A 147 -23.14 0.41 12.50
N LEU A 148 -22.12 1.06 11.93
CA LEU A 148 -21.16 1.84 12.72
C LEU A 148 -21.72 3.19 13.14
N ALA A 149 -21.29 3.65 14.33
CA ALA A 149 -21.62 4.98 14.80
C ALA A 149 -20.93 6.05 13.93
N ASN A 150 -21.69 7.02 13.41
CA ASN A 150 -21.15 8.13 12.62
C ASN A 150 -20.03 8.90 13.35
N LYS A 151 -20.11 8.95 14.69
CA LYS A 151 -19.07 9.54 15.54
C LYS A 151 -17.73 8.78 15.40
N TRP A 152 -17.76 7.45 15.46
CA TRP A 152 -16.55 6.64 15.32
C TRP A 152 -15.85 6.90 13.99
N LEU A 153 -16.61 6.92 12.88
CA LEU A 153 -16.05 7.17 11.55
C LEU A 153 -15.44 8.58 11.46
N SER A 154 -16.12 9.57 12.01
CA SER A 154 -15.63 10.95 12.05
C SER A 154 -14.37 11.08 12.89
N ASP A 155 -14.31 10.42 14.04
CA ASP A 155 -13.14 10.39 14.92
C ASP A 155 -11.95 9.67 14.26
N PHE A 156 -12.22 8.57 13.55
CA PHE A 156 -11.21 7.83 12.80
C PHE A 156 -10.53 8.71 11.74
N ILE A 157 -11.32 9.41 10.90
CA ILE A 157 -10.82 10.31 9.86
C ILE A 157 -10.13 11.54 10.48
N ARG A 158 -10.74 12.12 11.52
CA ARG A 158 -10.23 13.33 12.19
C ARG A 158 -8.81 13.13 12.70
N HIS A 159 -8.48 11.96 13.25
CA HIS A 159 -7.12 11.66 13.67
C HIS A 159 -6.09 11.90 12.57
N TYR A 160 -6.28 11.33 11.37
CA TYR A 160 -5.34 11.51 10.26
C TYR A 160 -5.35 12.93 9.70
N THR A 161 -6.50 13.61 9.73
CA THR A 161 -6.59 15.02 9.33
C THR A 161 -5.80 15.93 10.29
N HIS A 162 -5.86 15.65 11.60
CA HIS A 162 -5.08 16.38 12.62
C HIS A 162 -3.58 16.14 12.47
N GLU A 163 -3.18 14.90 12.17
CA GLU A 163 -1.80 14.53 11.82
C GLU A 163 -1.40 14.97 10.40
N ARG A 164 -2.28 15.70 9.69
CA ARG A 164 -2.05 16.31 8.37
C ARG A 164 -1.70 15.32 7.26
N PHE A 165 -2.25 14.10 7.31
CA PHE A 165 -2.08 13.12 6.25
C PHE A 165 -2.66 13.68 4.93
N PRO A 166 -1.88 13.66 3.83
CA PRO A 166 -2.31 14.23 2.54
C PRO A 166 -3.31 13.34 1.77
N CYS A 167 -3.50 12.10 2.22
CA CYS A 167 -4.31 11.09 1.53
C CYS A 167 -5.80 11.42 1.52
N HIS A 168 -6.51 10.94 0.50
CA HIS A 168 -7.97 11.10 0.44
C HIS A 168 -8.71 10.01 1.20
N PHE A 169 -9.72 10.39 1.98
CA PHE A 169 -10.65 9.43 2.62
C PHE A 169 -11.95 9.33 1.82
N VAL A 170 -12.25 8.13 1.32
CA VAL A 170 -13.38 7.87 0.43
C VAL A 170 -14.33 6.89 1.08
N GLN A 171 -15.57 7.32 1.33
CA GLN A 171 -16.61 6.43 1.84
C GLN A 171 -17.20 5.59 0.70
N VAL A 172 -17.06 4.27 0.80
CA VAL A 172 -17.53 3.34 -0.23
C VAL A 172 -19.00 2.99 0.03
N LYS A 173 -19.76 2.78 -1.06
CA LYS A 173 -21.15 2.29 -0.97
C LYS A 173 -21.17 0.77 -0.73
N THR A 174 -22.28 0.24 -0.24
CA THR A 174 -22.42 -1.15 0.25
C THR A 174 -21.99 -2.26 -0.73
N LYS A 175 -21.95 -1.99 -2.05
CA LYS A 175 -21.53 -2.97 -3.08
C LYS A 175 -20.08 -2.82 -3.58
N GLY A 176 -19.31 -1.92 -2.97
CA GLY A 176 -17.97 -1.56 -3.42
C GLY A 176 -17.95 -0.44 -4.47
N ASP A 177 -19.12 0.13 -4.79
CA ASP A 177 -19.24 1.13 -5.85
C ASP A 177 -18.74 2.50 -5.36
N LEU A 178 -17.89 3.13 -6.17
CA LEU A 178 -17.34 4.45 -5.94
C LEU A 178 -18.19 5.51 -6.65
N ALA A 179 -18.26 6.72 -6.09
CA ALA A 179 -19.02 7.80 -6.73
C ALA A 179 -18.34 8.31 -8.02
N THR A 180 -17.01 8.32 -8.04
CA THR A 180 -16.18 8.85 -9.14
C THR A 180 -14.94 7.97 -9.36
N PRO A 181 -15.09 6.73 -9.88
CA PRO A 181 -14.00 5.75 -9.97
C PRO A 181 -12.78 6.29 -10.74
N ARG A 182 -13.01 6.95 -11.88
CA ARG A 182 -11.96 7.52 -12.75
C ARG A 182 -11.03 8.52 -12.04
N VAL A 183 -11.56 9.30 -11.09
CA VAL A 183 -10.76 10.31 -10.36
C VAL A 183 -9.65 9.64 -9.54
N TRP A 184 -9.90 8.44 -9.03
CA TRP A 184 -8.94 7.73 -8.20
C TRP A 184 -7.82 7.06 -9.01
N LEU A 185 -7.92 7.05 -10.34
CA LEU A 185 -6.91 6.54 -11.27
C LEU A 185 -5.98 7.63 -11.83
N ASP A 186 -6.13 8.87 -11.39
CA ASP A 186 -5.11 9.89 -11.65
C ASP A 186 -3.86 9.57 -10.81
N PRO A 187 -2.62 9.49 -11.32
CA PRO A 187 -1.46 8.98 -10.58
C PRO A 187 -0.82 9.97 -9.59
N THR A 188 -1.50 11.06 -9.20
CA THR A 188 -0.94 12.03 -8.24
C THR A 188 -0.72 11.41 -6.85
N ALA A 189 0.54 11.40 -6.40
CA ALA A 189 0.91 10.96 -5.05
C ALA A 189 0.33 11.88 -3.96
N ARG A 190 -0.16 11.26 -2.88
CA ARG A 190 -0.84 11.87 -1.73
C ARG A 190 -0.54 11.10 -0.44
N ARG A 191 0.66 10.54 -0.31
CA ARG A 191 1.10 9.71 0.82
C ARG A 191 2.07 10.47 1.73
N MET A 192 2.26 10.00 2.96
CA MET A 192 3.24 10.60 3.90
C MET A 192 4.67 10.17 3.57
N SER A 193 4.85 8.90 3.19
CA SER A 193 6.17 8.35 2.88
C SER A 193 6.76 8.96 1.60
N GLN A 194 8.03 9.37 1.68
CA GLN A 194 8.81 9.82 0.51
C GLN A 194 9.56 8.67 -0.18
N TYR A 195 9.50 7.45 0.36
CA TYR A 195 10.30 6.30 -0.10
C TYR A 195 10.21 6.03 -1.62
N PHE A 196 9.04 6.27 -2.20
CA PHE A 196 8.74 5.99 -3.60
C PHE A 196 9.05 7.14 -4.56
N GLU A 197 9.53 8.27 -4.05
CA GLU A 197 9.96 9.38 -4.90
C GLU A 197 11.34 9.08 -5.50
N ASP A 198 11.61 9.64 -6.69
CA ASP A 198 12.83 9.35 -7.46
C ASP A 198 14.09 9.91 -6.79
N ASP A 199 13.94 10.98 -6.00
CA ASP A 199 15.00 11.65 -5.24
C ASP A 199 15.22 11.07 -3.83
N TYR A 200 14.42 10.07 -3.44
CA TYR A 200 14.65 9.37 -2.18
C TYR A 200 15.91 8.50 -2.26
N VAL A 201 16.94 8.91 -1.51
CA VAL A 201 18.17 8.16 -1.29
C VAL A 201 18.26 7.80 0.18
N ASP A 202 18.30 6.51 0.49
CA ASP A 202 18.56 6.05 1.84
C ASP A 202 20.06 6.18 2.13
N LEU A 203 20.43 7.20 2.91
CA LEU A 203 21.81 7.49 3.30
C LEU A 203 22.15 6.92 4.67
N SER A 204 21.28 6.12 5.29
CA SER A 204 21.49 5.60 6.65
C SER A 204 22.74 4.72 6.81
N ASP A 205 23.20 4.09 5.72
CA ASP A 205 24.40 3.25 5.69
C ASP A 205 25.63 3.98 5.12
N VAL A 206 25.50 5.26 4.73
CA VAL A 206 26.61 6.04 4.18
C VAL A 206 27.41 6.69 5.31
N VAL A 207 28.69 6.37 5.36
CA VAL A 207 29.67 7.01 6.24
C VAL A 207 30.49 7.97 5.38
N ILE A 208 30.52 9.25 5.74
CA ILE A 208 31.36 10.24 5.05
C ILE A 208 32.70 10.31 5.79
N GLU A 209 33.80 10.09 5.08
CA GLU A 209 35.15 10.37 5.59
C GLU A 209 35.34 11.88 5.69
N THR A 210 35.33 12.42 6.91
CA THR A 210 35.43 13.85 7.20
C THR A 210 36.85 14.33 7.49
N GLY A 211 37.89 13.51 7.24
CA GLY A 211 39.29 13.85 7.52
C GLY A 211 40.27 13.44 6.39
N ASP A 212 41.35 14.20 6.25
CA ASP A 212 42.47 13.93 5.32
C ASP A 212 43.40 12.78 5.82
N ASP A 213 43.15 12.23 7.01
CA ASP A 213 43.93 11.15 7.62
C ASP A 213 43.17 9.82 7.54
N GLU A 214 43.76 8.80 6.89
CA GLU A 214 43.23 7.42 6.73
C GLU A 214 42.95 6.67 8.06
N ALA A 215 43.13 7.32 9.21
CA ALA A 215 42.98 6.74 10.55
C ALA A 215 41.77 7.25 11.35
N GLU A 216 41.04 8.26 10.86
CA GLU A 216 39.79 8.69 11.49
C GLU A 216 38.62 7.82 11.03
N ALA A 217 37.91 7.21 11.98
CA ALA A 217 36.68 6.49 11.68
C ALA A 217 35.64 7.52 11.20
N GLY A 218 35.23 7.42 9.93
CA GLY A 218 34.26 8.35 9.34
C GLY A 218 32.96 8.45 10.14
N GLU A 219 32.28 9.58 10.00
CA GLU A 219 31.04 9.85 10.72
C GLU A 219 29.83 9.37 9.91
N ALA A 220 28.86 8.76 10.60
CA ALA A 220 27.59 8.40 9.98
C ALA A 220 26.83 9.69 9.62
N VAL A 221 26.23 9.70 8.42
CA VAL A 221 25.40 10.82 7.99
C VAL A 221 24.15 10.91 8.87
N GLU A 222 24.07 11.94 9.72
CA GLU A 222 22.85 12.22 10.46
C GLU A 222 21.85 13.00 9.58
N PRO A 223 20.61 12.51 9.41
CA PRO A 223 19.61 13.21 8.61
C PRO A 223 19.16 14.49 9.32
N GLY A 224 19.22 15.63 8.63
CA GLY A 224 18.87 16.95 9.17
C GLY A 224 18.21 17.87 8.13
N GLU A 225 17.31 18.75 8.60
CA GLU A 225 16.61 19.73 7.75
C GLU A 225 17.56 20.76 7.10
N GLU A 226 18.74 21.00 7.68
CA GLU A 226 19.75 21.94 7.15
C GLU A 226 20.54 21.36 5.95
N ASP A 227 20.73 20.04 5.90
CA ASP A 227 21.55 19.38 4.88
C ASP A 227 20.73 18.80 3.72
N GLY A 228 19.40 18.88 3.79
CA GLY A 228 18.47 18.37 2.77
C GLY A 228 18.39 16.85 2.71
N ILE A 229 18.92 16.15 3.72
CA ILE A 229 18.98 14.69 3.79
C ILE A 229 17.66 14.17 4.34
N ILE A 230 16.95 13.37 3.54
CA ILE A 230 15.67 12.78 3.93
C ILE A 230 15.94 11.69 4.98
N PRO A 231 15.31 11.73 6.17
CA PRO A 231 15.42 10.66 7.15
C PRO A 231 14.94 9.31 6.58
N PRO A 232 15.52 8.18 7.02
CA PRO A 232 15.08 6.87 6.58
C PRO A 232 13.60 6.65 6.92
N GLU A 233 12.89 5.93 6.06
CA GLU A 233 11.47 5.64 6.26
C GLU A 233 11.25 4.92 7.61
N PRO A 234 10.53 5.55 8.57
CA PRO A 234 10.47 5.07 9.95
C PRO A 234 9.87 3.66 10.10
N TYR A 235 9.01 3.22 9.19
CA TYR A 235 8.49 1.85 9.20
C TYR A 235 9.50 0.81 8.70
N PHE A 236 10.54 1.22 7.98
CA PHE A 236 11.55 0.32 7.43
C PHE A 236 12.77 0.16 8.33
N VAL A 237 13.04 1.12 9.22
CA VAL A 237 14.15 1.04 10.18
C VAL A 237 14.09 -0.24 11.03
N ARG A 238 15.21 -0.97 11.07
CA ARG A 238 15.40 -2.18 11.89
C ARG A 238 16.36 -1.91 13.04
N LEU A 239 16.09 -2.51 14.18
CA LEU A 239 16.99 -2.55 15.32
C LEU A 239 18.11 -3.57 15.07
N SER A 240 19.17 -3.54 15.88
CA SER A 240 20.27 -4.54 15.84
C SER A 240 19.79 -5.99 16.06
N SER A 241 18.59 -6.18 16.61
CA SER A 241 17.93 -7.48 16.75
C SER A 241 17.31 -8.00 15.43
N GLY A 242 17.30 -7.21 14.36
CA GLY A 242 16.63 -7.50 13.08
C GLY A 242 15.13 -7.18 13.07
N ARG A 243 14.53 -6.87 14.23
CA ARG A 243 13.12 -6.45 14.36
C ARG A 243 12.93 -5.02 13.88
N ARG A 244 11.74 -4.68 13.41
CA ARG A 244 11.38 -3.30 13.07
C ARG A 244 11.41 -2.43 14.33
N ALA A 245 11.92 -1.21 14.21
CA ALA A 245 11.84 -0.23 15.29
C ALA A 245 10.38 0.15 15.59
N LYS A 246 9.57 0.30 14.53
CA LYS A 246 8.13 0.53 14.61
C LYS A 246 7.37 -0.75 14.26
N GLU A 247 7.05 -1.54 15.27
CA GLU A 247 6.33 -2.80 15.06
C GLU A 247 4.85 -2.58 14.78
N VAL A 248 4.30 -3.51 14.01
CA VAL A 248 2.90 -3.51 13.60
C VAL A 248 2.27 -4.82 14.10
N PRO A 249 1.05 -4.81 14.67
CA PRO A 249 0.37 -6.03 15.08
C PRO A 249 0.23 -7.03 13.93
N ASP A 250 0.37 -8.33 14.22
CA ASP A 250 0.09 -9.37 13.24
C ASP A 250 -1.42 -9.47 13.01
N LEU A 251 -1.86 -9.15 11.80
CA LEU A 251 -3.27 -9.17 11.46
C LEU A 251 -3.91 -10.54 11.68
N ARG A 252 -3.15 -11.63 11.53
CA ARG A 252 -3.64 -13.02 11.64
C ARG A 252 -4.24 -13.32 13.02
N ASP A 253 -3.76 -12.66 14.06
CA ASP A 253 -4.25 -12.85 15.43
C ASP A 253 -5.67 -12.32 15.64
N TYR A 254 -6.15 -11.46 14.73
CA TYR A 254 -7.44 -10.78 14.81
C TYR A 254 -8.45 -11.24 13.76
N LEU A 255 -8.04 -12.17 12.89
CA LEU A 255 -8.90 -12.78 11.90
C LEU A 255 -9.57 -14.04 12.46
N PRO A 256 -10.75 -14.43 11.94
CA PRO A 256 -11.34 -15.72 12.28
C PRO A 256 -10.33 -16.85 12.00
N LYS A 257 -10.09 -17.72 12.98
CA LYS A 257 -9.28 -18.93 12.78
C LYS A 257 -9.97 -19.79 11.73
N LYS A 258 -9.25 -20.15 10.66
CA LYS A 258 -9.70 -21.11 9.66
C LYS A 258 -9.68 -22.53 10.23
#